data_AF-A0A0N1AQL8-F1
#
_entry.id   AF-A0A0N1AQL8-F1
#
_cell.length_a   1.000
_cell.length_b   1.000
_cell.length_c   1.000
_cell.angle_alpha   90.00
_cell.angle_beta   90.00
_cell.angle_gamma   90.00
#
_symmetry.space_group_name_H-M   'P 1'
#
loop_
_entity.id
_entity.type
_entity.pdbx_description
1 polymer ?
#
loop_
_entity_poly.entity_id
_entity_poly.type
_entity_poly.pdbx_seq_one_letter_code
_entity_poly.pdbx_strand_id
1 'polypeptide(L)'
;MNFRPTGEKPLKDFFAEKAPKTDGDQTIVVMYYMQHMMSMTGMGYGHIRTAFRDVSKPLPADLRSTVRHLKSRKAYVTGEPDSFQVTTQGENFVEHDMGGQGGPE
;
A
#
# COMPACT_ATOMS: atom_id res chain seq x y z
N MET A 1 -0.88 11.53 -12.67
CA MET A 1 0.12 10.92 -11.75
C MET A 1 0.91 9.90 -12.54
N ASN A 2 2.24 9.99 -12.55
CA ASN A 2 3.12 8.98 -13.13
C ASN A 2 3.66 8.13 -11.97
N PHE A 3 3.25 6.86 -11.86
CA PHE A 3 3.77 5.92 -10.83
C PHE A 3 5.09 5.26 -11.27
N ARG A 4 5.95 6.06 -11.91
CA ARG A 4 7.27 5.66 -12.41
C ARG A 4 8.28 6.72 -11.99
N PRO A 5 8.87 6.62 -10.79
CA PRO A 5 10.05 7.41 -10.48
C PRO A 5 11.16 6.98 -11.45
N THR A 6 11.83 7.92 -12.09
CA THR A 6 12.97 7.65 -12.98
C THR A 6 14.07 6.95 -12.19
N GLY A 7 14.16 5.61 -12.31
CA GLY A 7 15.16 4.77 -11.64
C GLY A 7 14.62 3.76 -10.63
N GLU A 8 13.34 3.84 -10.25
CA GLU A 8 12.72 2.92 -9.27
C GLU A 8 11.77 1.92 -9.94
N LYS A 9 11.57 0.76 -9.30
CA LYS A 9 10.63 -0.27 -9.76
C LYS A 9 9.22 0.32 -9.83
N PRO A 10 8.49 0.19 -10.95
CA PRO A 10 7.14 0.73 -11.05
C PRO A 10 6.20 0.02 -10.06
N LEU A 11 5.17 0.74 -9.60
CA LEU A 11 4.20 0.23 -8.61
C LEU A 11 3.66 -1.16 -8.98
N LYS A 12 3.32 -1.37 -10.26
CA LYS A 12 2.90 -2.66 -10.81
C LYS A 12 3.86 -3.80 -10.49
N ASP A 13 5.16 -3.56 -10.63
CA ASP A 13 6.20 -4.58 -10.46
C ASP A 13 6.40 -4.89 -8.98
N PHE A 14 6.48 -3.86 -8.15
CA PHE A 14 6.51 -4.00 -6.69
C PHE A 14 5.27 -4.72 -6.16
N PHE A 15 4.08 -4.36 -6.65
CA PHE A 15 2.83 -5.00 -6.29
C PHE A 15 2.79 -6.47 -6.72
N ALA A 16 3.32 -6.80 -7.91
CA ALA A 16 3.41 -8.17 -8.39
C ALA A 16 4.41 -9.00 -7.56
N GLU A 17 5.55 -8.43 -7.18
CA GLU A 17 6.57 -9.07 -6.34
C GLU A 17 6.04 -9.39 -4.94
N LYS A 18 5.32 -8.44 -4.32
CA LYS A 18 4.70 -8.65 -3.01
C LYS A 18 3.51 -9.61 -3.03
N ALA A 19 2.92 -9.85 -4.20
CA ALA A 19 1.81 -10.78 -4.43
C ALA A 19 0.70 -10.71 -3.34
N PRO A 20 0.14 -9.52 -3.07
CA PRO A 20 -0.88 -9.34 -2.03
C PRO A 20 -2.13 -10.20 -2.31
N LYS A 21 -2.60 -10.92 -1.29
CA LYS A 21 -3.70 -11.89 -1.43
C LYS A 21 -5.07 -11.29 -1.15
N THR A 22 -5.17 -10.42 -0.14
CA THR A 22 -6.44 -9.82 0.27
C THR A 22 -6.54 -8.35 -0.12
N ASP A 23 -7.75 -7.80 -0.19
CA ASP A 23 -7.97 -6.36 -0.43
C ASP A 23 -7.19 -5.45 0.53
N GLY A 24 -7.06 -5.88 1.79
CA GLY A 24 -6.27 -5.19 2.80
C GLY A 24 -4.78 -5.19 2.45
N ASP A 25 -4.25 -6.34 2.02
CA ASP A 25 -2.86 -6.48 1.60
C ASP A 25 -2.57 -5.62 0.37
N GLN A 26 -3.49 -5.64 -0.60
CA GLN A 26 -3.36 -4.80 -1.80
C GLN A 26 -3.34 -3.32 -1.43
N THR A 27 -4.20 -2.91 -0.50
CA THR A 27 -4.30 -1.52 -0.04
C THR A 27 -3.03 -1.07 0.69
N ILE A 28 -2.47 -1.88 1.60
CA ILE A 28 -1.27 -1.49 2.35
C ILE A 28 -0.03 -1.42 1.44
N VAL A 29 0.09 -2.31 0.46
CA VAL A 29 1.21 -2.30 -0.52
C VAL A 29 1.22 -1.02 -1.33
N VAL A 30 0.07 -0.61 -1.89
CA VAL A 30 0.02 0.61 -2.70
C VAL A 30 0.26 1.85 -1.83
N MET A 31 -0.23 1.87 -0.60
CA MET A 31 0.01 2.97 0.33
C MET A 31 1.48 3.07 0.72
N TYR A 32 2.11 1.94 1.05
CA TYR A 32 3.54 1.89 1.38
C TYR A 32 4.38 2.41 0.22
N TYR A 33 4.11 1.94 -1.00
CA TYR A 33 4.83 2.38 -2.18
C TYR A 33 4.71 3.90 -2.40
N MET A 34 3.50 4.45 -2.28
CA MET A 34 3.29 5.90 -2.45
C MET A 34 3.99 6.71 -1.34
N GLN A 35 4.01 6.23 -0.11
CA GLN A 35 4.70 6.90 0.99
C GLN A 35 6.23 6.83 0.85
N HIS A 36 6.79 5.66 0.52
CA HIS A 36 8.25 5.46 0.46
C HIS A 36 8.85 5.85 -0.89
N MET A 37 8.32 5.30 -1.98
CA MET A 37 8.87 5.52 -3.33
C MET A 37 8.47 6.89 -3.89
N MET A 38 7.27 7.38 -3.56
CA MET A 38 6.82 8.71 -4.00
C MET A 38 6.97 9.79 -2.92
N SER A 39 7.56 9.44 -1.76
CA SER A 39 7.74 10.36 -0.61
C SER A 39 6.47 11.11 -0.22
N MET A 40 5.29 10.48 -0.39
CA MET A 40 4.02 11.12 -0.06
C MET A 40 3.75 11.06 1.44
N THR A 41 3.67 12.23 2.07
CA THR A 41 3.42 12.35 3.51
C THR A 41 1.94 12.23 3.90
N GLY A 42 1.02 12.21 2.93
CA GLY A 42 -0.40 12.04 3.16
C GLY A 42 -1.12 11.56 1.91
N MET A 43 -1.97 10.54 2.08
CA MET A 43 -2.70 9.93 0.97
C MET A 43 -4.18 9.79 1.31
N GLY A 44 -5.02 10.31 0.41
CA GLY A 44 -6.46 10.09 0.45
C GLY A 44 -6.95 8.88 -0.32
N TYR A 45 -8.24 8.60 -0.21
CA TYR A 45 -8.89 7.54 -0.98
C TYR A 45 -8.72 7.74 -2.50
N GLY A 46 -8.73 8.99 -2.99
CA GLY A 46 -8.50 9.28 -4.40
C GLY A 46 -7.12 8.80 -4.90
N HIS A 47 -6.10 8.95 -4.07
CA HIS A 47 -4.74 8.49 -4.35
C HIS A 47 -4.69 6.97 -4.46
N ILE A 48 -5.26 6.28 -3.46
CA ILE A 48 -5.33 4.81 -3.44
C ILE A 48 -6.08 4.29 -4.68
N ARG A 49 -7.25 4.86 -5.01
CA ARG A 49 -8.02 4.48 -6.21
C ARG A 49 -7.21 4.62 -7.50
N THR A 50 -6.39 5.67 -7.58
CA THR A 50 -5.53 5.91 -8.74
C THR A 50 -4.40 4.87 -8.82
N ALA A 51 -3.79 4.54 -7.69
CA ALA A 51 -2.76 3.50 -7.59
C ALA A 51 -3.30 2.11 -8.02
N PHE A 52 -4.51 1.74 -7.59
CA PHE A 52 -5.17 0.50 -8.02
C PHE A 52 -5.39 0.44 -9.54
N ARG A 53 -5.77 1.57 -10.15
CA ARG A 53 -5.94 1.68 -11.60
C ARG A 53 -4.61 1.51 -12.33
N ASP A 54 -3.52 2.02 -11.78
CA ASP A 54 -2.17 1.89 -12.36
C ASP A 54 -1.70 0.43 -12.38
N VAL A 55 -1.93 -0.32 -11.31
CA VAL A 55 -1.62 -1.75 -11.24
C VAL A 55 -2.62 -2.65 -11.96
N SER A 56 -3.65 -2.07 -12.61
CA SER A 56 -4.75 -2.80 -13.26
C SER A 56 -5.42 -3.84 -12.35
N LYS A 57 -5.58 -3.50 -11.06
CA LYS A 57 -6.29 -4.35 -10.09
C LYS A 57 -7.69 -3.80 -9.81
N PRO A 58 -8.67 -4.68 -9.57
CA PRO A 58 -9.99 -4.25 -9.15
C PRO A 58 -9.88 -3.50 -7.83
N LEU A 59 -10.56 -2.36 -7.73
CA LEU A 59 -10.68 -1.68 -6.45
C LEU A 59 -11.52 -2.55 -5.50
N PRO A 60 -11.16 -2.58 -4.21
CA PRO A 60 -12.03 -3.21 -3.21
C PRO A 60 -13.41 -2.56 -3.22
N ALA A 61 -14.45 -3.40 -3.13
CA ALA A 61 -15.84 -2.95 -3.06
C ALA A 61 -16.04 -1.90 -1.95
N ASP A 62 -15.39 -2.13 -0.81
CA ASP A 62 -15.42 -1.25 0.36
C ASP A 62 -14.01 -0.84 0.78
N LEU A 63 -13.38 0.05 -0.01
CA LEU A 63 -12.07 0.63 0.34
C LEU A 63 -12.09 1.29 1.72
N ARG A 64 -13.17 1.99 2.08
CA ARG A 64 -13.30 2.66 3.38
C ARG A 64 -13.25 1.66 4.54
N SER A 65 -14.01 0.57 4.44
CA SER A 65 -14.02 -0.49 5.46
C SER A 65 -12.68 -1.20 5.54
N THR A 66 -12.05 -1.43 4.39
CA THR A 66 -10.71 -2.03 4.29
C THR A 66 -9.66 -1.18 5.00
N VAL A 67 -9.58 0.12 4.70
CA VAL A 67 -8.65 1.05 5.37
C VAL A 67 -8.96 1.15 6.86
N ARG A 68 -10.24 1.21 7.24
CA ARG A 68 -10.65 1.22 8.66
C ARG A 68 -10.20 -0.06 9.38
N HIS A 69 -10.30 -1.22 8.74
CA HIS A 69 -9.78 -2.48 9.28
C HIS A 69 -8.26 -2.45 9.41
N LEU A 70 -7.52 -2.03 8.38
CA LEU A 70 -6.06 -1.90 8.44
C LEU A 70 -5.61 -0.96 9.58
N LYS A 71 -6.34 0.14 9.80
CA LYS A 71 -6.10 1.07 10.89
C LYS A 71 -6.47 0.50 12.26
N SER A 72 -7.68 0.00 12.41
CA SER A 72 -8.22 -0.36 13.73
C SER A 72 -7.88 -1.78 14.19
N ARG A 73 -7.71 -2.73 13.27
CA ARG A 73 -7.41 -4.14 13.58
C ARG A 73 -5.92 -4.45 13.48
N LYS A 74 -5.26 -3.94 12.45
CA LYS A 74 -3.84 -4.26 12.19
C LYS A 74 -2.87 -3.14 12.59
N ALA A 75 -3.36 -1.93 12.84
CA ALA A 75 -2.55 -0.73 13.10
C ALA A 75 -1.51 -0.42 12.01
N TYR A 76 -1.73 -0.87 10.77
CA TYR A 76 -0.82 -0.66 9.63
C TYR A 76 -0.94 0.73 8.99
N VAL A 77 -2.07 1.38 9.20
CA VAL A 77 -2.38 2.71 8.66
C VAL A 77 -2.85 3.61 9.79
N THR A 78 -2.45 4.87 9.76
CA THR A 78 -2.91 5.92 10.67
C THR A 78 -3.33 7.17 9.90
N GLY A 79 -3.86 8.17 10.60
CA GLY A 79 -4.31 9.43 10.03
C GLY A 79 -5.80 9.49 9.69
N GLU A 80 -6.17 10.49 8.92
CA GLU A 80 -7.56 10.88 8.64
C GLU A 80 -7.97 10.54 7.20
N PRO A 81 -9.28 10.43 6.91
CA PRO A 81 -9.77 10.34 5.53
C PRO A 81 -9.27 11.54 4.73
N ASP A 82 -8.29 11.30 3.85
CA ASP A 82 -7.54 12.24 2.99
C ASP A 82 -6.05 12.46 3.37
N SER A 83 -5.69 12.15 4.61
CA SER A 83 -4.31 12.22 5.13
C SER A 83 -3.90 10.92 5.80
N PHE A 84 -4.06 9.80 5.09
CA PHE A 84 -3.58 8.51 5.61
C PHE A 84 -2.08 8.38 5.44
N GLN A 85 -1.48 7.70 6.41
CA GLN A 85 -0.07 7.36 6.45
C GLN A 85 0.09 5.89 6.83
N VAL A 86 1.07 5.23 6.23
CA VAL A 86 1.52 3.91 6.66
C VAL A 86 2.34 4.08 7.92
N THR A 87 2.06 3.25 8.91
CA THR A 87 2.82 3.20 10.17
C THR A 87 4.00 2.25 10.02
N THR A 88 4.95 2.32 10.95
CA THR A 88 6.08 1.38 11.03
C THR A 88 5.65 -0.09 11.05
N GLN A 89 4.49 -0.40 11.65
CA GLN A 89 3.91 -1.74 11.62
C GLN A 89 3.49 -2.17 10.21
N GLY A 90 2.87 -1.27 9.46
CA GLY A 90 2.48 -1.51 8.07
C GLY A 90 3.69 -1.63 7.14
N GLU A 91 4.72 -0.81 7.35
CA GLU A 91 6.00 -0.89 6.66
C GLU A 91 6.64 -2.26 6.87
N ASN A 92 6.81 -2.66 8.13
CA ASN A 92 7.39 -3.95 8.49
C ASN A 92 6.59 -5.13 7.92
N PHE A 93 5.26 -5.03 7.88
CA PHE A 93 4.40 -6.04 7.26
C PHE A 93 4.65 -6.13 5.74
N VAL A 94 4.71 -5.00 5.03
CA VAL A 94 4.98 -5.01 3.59
C VAL A 94 6.40 -5.50 3.30
N GLU A 95 7.38 -5.13 4.12
CA GLU A 95 8.78 -5.47 3.90
C GLU A 95 9.10 -6.93 4.26
N HIS A 96 8.66 -7.40 5.42
CA HIS A 96 9.05 -8.68 6.01
C HIS A 96 7.97 -9.77 5.94
N ASP A 97 6.69 -9.41 6.10
CA ASP A 97 5.60 -10.40 6.13
C ASP A 97 5.05 -10.68 4.72
N MET A 98 5.05 -9.66 3.85
CA MET A 98 4.52 -9.75 2.51
C MET A 98 5.60 -10.08 1.47
N GLY A 99 5.45 -11.25 0.82
CA GLY A 99 6.30 -11.68 -0.27
C GLY A 99 7.70 -12.13 0.17
N GLY A 100 7.78 -13.32 0.76
CA GLY A 100 8.88 -14.28 0.52
C GLY A 100 10.32 -13.86 0.82
N GLN A 101 10.58 -12.90 1.71
CA GLN A 101 11.86 -12.78 2.40
C GLN A 101 11.55 -12.66 3.90
N GLY A 102 11.47 -13.73 4.69
CA GLY A 102 12.31 -14.92 4.55
C GLY A 102 13.80 -14.55 4.59
N GLY A 103 14.19 -13.49 5.30
CA GLY A 103 15.58 -13.31 5.70
C GLY A 103 15.93 -14.40 6.72
N PRO A 104 16.87 -15.30 6.44
CA PRO A 104 17.27 -16.34 7.40
C PRO A 104 18.02 -15.68 8.56
N GLU A 105 17.53 -15.89 9.78
CA GLU A 105 18.36 -15.81 10.99
C GLU A 105 18.55 -17.22 11.56
#